data_AF-W2NLE8-F1
#
_entry.id   AF-W2NLE8-F1
#
_cell.length_a   1.000
_cell.length_b   1.000
_cell.length_c   1.000
_cell.angle_alpha   90.00
_cell.angle_beta   90.00
_cell.angle_gamma   90.00
#
_symmetry.space_group_name_H-M   'P 1'
#
loop_
_entity.id
_entity.type
_entity.pdbx_description
1 polymer ?
#
loop_
_entity_poly.entity_id
_entity_poly.type
_entity_poly.pdbx_seq_one_letter_code
_entity_poly.pdbx_strand_id
1 'polypeptide(L)'
;MQMLKIQLETNSQRHQIELKERDVQLDQLRRQLKFAVVEEEETRMELKTLTNEYSAEKLQLEKRVVELEAQLELVEGKLNEWKEKALEATSQLRLQTRQSAMKIQLLQDELEAAQDSSSTSSQSEDNILESKIRLLESQLKEKSLEAEHAASTLLGAQETLENAREVRELNEQITQLQSTERKLKAELVDLIEASRSSSILQEKLYQTTQKLQQSEERNTQSLKRIESAMLVEEAHKQFYDYFEPIVKEEKSGVSLEDLKNRPAAAVIELYKARQNAFEILFEHKSNAEIQRRRLEKQCEKLQSDLITSGNNCAKLEMQLAEIQEKMNGSNDVVTHLRKVNAELIEILETYGKDPDDQEANELSTKRVALLESLLKQSQELIKGMESTQKSMATPAAVKKYESRIERLEKALADAKQENGNLKKHLEKAEMELAVFEKRLGRGEFNVETTKIVHLAVNPTRELLQSKAKSSDIEKLRQENEALRSRLSKLTDGEDAESPGIAEDKLTTTTSYDTVEGLKKLNQRLKQVRRFVQLPN
;
A
#
# COMPACT_ATOMS: atom_id res chain seq x y z
N MET A 1 27.29 12.75 9.75
CA MET A 1 28.22 12.35 8.66
C MET A 1 28.23 10.84 8.38
N GLN A 2 28.35 9.96 9.39
CA GLN A 2 28.35 8.50 9.16
C GLN A 2 27.04 7.96 8.56
N MET A 3 25.88 8.41 9.07
CA MET A 3 24.56 8.00 8.56
C MET A 3 24.35 8.35 7.07
N LEU A 4 24.90 9.49 6.63
CA LEU A 4 24.81 9.98 5.24
C LEU A 4 25.69 9.15 4.28
N LYS A 5 26.86 8.68 4.77
CA LYS A 5 27.70 7.73 4.03
C LYS A 5 27.01 6.39 3.85
N ILE A 6 26.40 5.86 4.91
CA ILE A 6 25.65 4.59 4.87
C ILE A 6 24.48 4.70 3.88
N GLN A 7 23.73 5.80 3.89
CA GLN A 7 22.63 6.00 2.93
C GLN A 7 23.12 6.05 1.48
N LEU A 8 24.21 6.76 1.20
CA LEU A 8 24.80 6.80 -0.14
C LEU A 8 25.31 5.43 -0.58
N GLU A 9 25.95 4.67 0.31
CA GLU A 9 26.38 3.29 0.03
C GLU A 9 25.19 2.37 -0.25
N THR A 10 24.10 2.44 0.54
CA THR A 10 22.91 1.64 0.31
C THR A 10 22.19 1.99 -1.01
N ASN A 11 22.13 3.28 -1.37
CA ASN A 11 21.55 3.72 -2.64
C ASN A 11 22.43 3.28 -3.82
N SER A 12 23.75 3.37 -3.68
CA SER A 12 24.69 2.87 -4.69
C SER A 12 24.55 1.36 -4.89
N GLN A 13 24.38 0.60 -3.81
CA GLN A 13 24.18 -0.85 -3.87
C GLN A 13 22.84 -1.21 -4.53
N ARG A 14 21.75 -0.51 -4.18
CA ARG A 14 20.45 -0.69 -4.82
C ARG A 14 20.51 -0.38 -6.32
N HIS A 15 21.14 0.73 -6.70
CA HIS A 15 21.31 1.08 -8.10
C HIS A 15 22.14 0.04 -8.87
N GLN A 16 23.19 -0.52 -8.25
CA GLN A 16 23.96 -1.61 -8.85
C GLN A 16 23.14 -2.90 -9.02
N ILE A 17 22.23 -3.20 -8.09
CA ILE A 17 21.32 -4.35 -8.21
C ILE A 17 20.32 -4.10 -9.34
N GLU A 18 19.69 -2.93 -9.40
CA GLU A 18 18.76 -2.57 -10.48
C GLU A 18 19.42 -2.59 -11.87
N LEU A 19 20.67 -2.15 -11.98
CA LEU A 19 21.44 -2.24 -13.22
C LEU A 19 21.69 -3.69 -13.61
N LYS A 20 22.11 -4.54 -12.67
CA LYS A 20 22.30 -5.97 -12.94
C LYS A 20 21.00 -6.67 -13.34
N GLU A 21 19.88 -6.33 -12.71
CA GLU A 21 18.56 -6.86 -13.09
C GLU A 21 18.17 -6.43 -14.51
N ARG A 22 18.41 -5.16 -14.86
CA ARG A 22 18.22 -4.67 -16.24
C ARG A 22 19.13 -5.37 -17.24
N ASP A 23 20.40 -5.59 -16.90
CA ASP A 23 21.34 -6.30 -17.76
C ASP A 23 20.90 -7.76 -17.98
N VAL A 24 20.41 -8.45 -16.94
CA VAL A 24 19.85 -9.80 -17.06
C VAL A 24 18.61 -9.82 -17.95
N GLN A 25 17.71 -8.84 -17.82
CA GLN A 25 16.54 -8.71 -18.68
C GLN A 25 16.94 -8.42 -20.14
N LEU A 26 17.91 -7.54 -20.37
CA LEU A 26 18.44 -7.25 -21.70
C LEU A 26 19.08 -8.50 -22.32
N ASP A 27 19.82 -9.28 -21.55
CA ASP A 27 20.42 -10.52 -22.03
C ASP A 27 19.37 -11.59 -22.34
N GLN A 28 18.30 -11.69 -21.54
CA GLN A 28 17.16 -12.55 -21.86
C GLN A 28 16.48 -12.14 -23.17
N LEU A 29 16.20 -10.84 -23.35
CA LEU A 29 15.61 -10.31 -24.58
C LEU A 29 16.53 -10.53 -25.79
N ARG A 30 17.84 -10.35 -25.64
CA ARG A 30 18.83 -10.63 -26.70
C ARG A 30 18.85 -12.10 -27.08
N ARG A 31 18.76 -13.02 -26.11
CA ARG A 31 18.68 -14.46 -26.39
C ARG A 31 17.38 -14.80 -27.11
N GLN A 32 16.24 -14.29 -26.65
CA GLN A 32 14.95 -14.48 -27.31
C GLN A 32 14.95 -13.96 -28.75
N LEU A 33 15.50 -12.76 -28.97
CA LEU A 33 15.64 -12.19 -30.31
C LEU A 33 16.53 -13.07 -31.19
N LYS A 34 17.65 -13.58 -30.66
CA LYS A 34 18.54 -14.47 -31.40
C LYS A 34 17.84 -15.78 -31.80
N PHE A 35 17.05 -16.38 -30.90
CA PHE A 35 16.25 -17.56 -31.23
C PHE A 35 15.20 -17.26 -32.28
N ALA A 36 14.45 -16.16 -32.15
CA ALA A 36 13.45 -15.75 -33.13
C ALA A 36 14.05 -15.48 -34.52
N VAL A 37 15.24 -14.88 -34.60
CA VAL A 37 15.95 -14.66 -35.87
C VAL A 37 16.38 -15.97 -36.49
N VAL A 38 16.88 -16.93 -35.70
CA VAL A 38 17.26 -18.27 -36.21
C VAL A 38 16.03 -19.03 -36.71
N GLU A 39 14.92 -19.02 -35.96
CA GLU A 39 13.66 -19.63 -36.39
C GLU A 39 13.12 -18.96 -37.68
N GLU A 40 13.24 -17.63 -37.81
CA GLU A 40 12.87 -16.93 -39.04
C GLU A 40 13.78 -17.33 -40.22
N GLU A 41 15.09 -17.46 -40.01
CA GLU A 41 16.03 -17.90 -41.04
C GLU A 41 15.76 -19.36 -41.47
N GLU A 42 15.49 -20.25 -40.53
CA GLU A 42 15.12 -21.65 -40.79
C GLU A 42 13.81 -21.73 -41.59
N THR A 43 12.75 -21.06 -41.15
CA THR A 43 11.46 -21.05 -41.86
C THR A 43 11.55 -20.40 -43.25
N ARG A 44 12.37 -19.36 -43.42
CA ARG A 44 12.66 -18.79 -44.74
C ARG A 44 13.41 -19.77 -45.65
N MET A 45 14.34 -20.54 -45.11
CA MET A 45 15.06 -21.57 -45.86
C MET A 45 14.12 -22.72 -46.25
N GLU A 46 13.25 -23.19 -45.35
CA GLU A 46 12.22 -24.19 -45.63
C GLU A 46 11.22 -23.71 -46.69
N LEU A 47 10.76 -22.46 -46.59
CA LEU A 47 9.90 -21.88 -47.63
C LEU A 47 10.59 -21.85 -48.99
N LYS A 48 11.89 -21.52 -49.03
CA LYS A 48 12.67 -21.51 -50.27
C LYS A 48 12.84 -22.90 -50.85
N THR A 49 13.11 -23.92 -50.03
CA THR A 49 13.21 -25.31 -50.50
C THR A 49 11.88 -25.81 -51.02
N LEU A 50 10.79 -25.61 -50.28
CA LEU A 50 9.43 -25.99 -50.71
C LEU A 50 9.00 -25.27 -51.99
N THR A 51 9.33 -23.98 -52.13
CA THR A 51 9.02 -23.22 -53.35
C THR A 51 9.77 -23.77 -54.56
N ASN A 52 11.05 -24.13 -54.37
CA ASN A 52 11.85 -24.74 -55.43
C ASN A 52 11.32 -26.12 -55.81
N GLU A 53 11.00 -26.97 -54.83
CA GLU A 53 10.40 -28.29 -55.04
C GLU A 53 9.07 -28.18 -55.78
N TYR A 54 8.17 -27.30 -55.33
CA TYR A 54 6.90 -27.03 -56.01
C TYR A 54 7.10 -26.56 -57.46
N SER A 55 8.05 -25.66 -57.70
CA SER A 55 8.34 -25.18 -59.06
C SER A 55 8.91 -26.29 -59.96
N ALA A 56 9.70 -27.20 -59.40
CA ALA A 56 10.26 -28.33 -60.12
C ALA A 56 9.20 -29.38 -60.43
N GLU A 57 8.35 -29.72 -59.46
CA GLU A 57 7.20 -30.63 -59.66
C GLU A 57 6.21 -30.06 -60.66
N LYS A 58 5.90 -28.76 -60.57
CA LYS A 58 5.05 -28.08 -61.54
C LYS A 58 5.61 -28.20 -62.96
N LEU A 59 6.90 -27.95 -63.14
CA LEU A 59 7.55 -28.08 -64.45
C LEU A 59 7.54 -29.54 -64.96
N GLN A 60 7.70 -30.53 -64.08
CA GLN A 60 7.61 -31.95 -64.45
C GLN A 60 6.18 -32.33 -64.89
N LEU A 61 5.17 -31.84 -64.18
CA LEU A 61 3.77 -32.06 -64.53
C LEU A 61 3.41 -31.37 -65.85
N GLU A 62 3.83 -30.12 -66.06
CA GLU A 62 3.61 -29.40 -67.32
C GLU A 62 4.25 -30.14 -68.50
N LYS A 63 5.50 -30.62 -68.36
CA LYS A 63 6.13 -31.47 -69.38
C LYS A 63 5.33 -32.73 -69.65
N ARG A 64 4.83 -33.39 -68.60
CA ARG A 64 4.06 -34.62 -68.74
C ARG A 64 2.71 -34.39 -69.43
N VAL A 65 2.06 -33.27 -69.16
CA VAL A 65 0.83 -32.86 -69.85
C VAL A 65 1.10 -32.70 -71.35
N VAL A 66 2.13 -31.94 -71.72
CA VAL A 66 2.50 -31.74 -73.14
C VAL A 66 2.85 -33.06 -73.84
N GLU A 67 3.57 -33.97 -73.16
CA GLU A 67 3.85 -35.31 -73.69
C GLU A 67 2.59 -36.13 -73.93
N LEU A 68 1.64 -36.09 -72.99
CA LEU A 68 0.38 -36.82 -73.10
C LEU A 68 -0.54 -36.22 -74.17
N GLU A 69 -0.59 -34.90 -74.29
CA GLU A 69 -1.30 -34.20 -75.36
C GLU A 69 -0.75 -34.58 -76.74
N ALA A 70 0.58 -34.57 -76.92
CA ALA A 70 1.21 -34.99 -78.18
C ALA A 70 0.94 -36.47 -78.50
N GLN A 71 0.91 -37.35 -77.49
CA GLN A 71 0.52 -38.75 -77.68
C GLN A 71 -0.95 -38.89 -78.08
N LEU A 72 -1.83 -38.07 -77.49
CA LEU A 72 -3.25 -38.07 -77.78
C LEU A 72 -3.49 -37.60 -79.22
N GLU A 73 -2.87 -36.50 -79.66
CA GLU A 73 -2.94 -36.02 -81.04
C GLU A 73 -2.45 -37.08 -82.04
N LEU A 74 -1.36 -37.80 -81.73
CA LEU A 74 -0.87 -38.88 -82.57
C LEU A 74 -1.88 -40.04 -82.67
N VAL A 75 -2.52 -40.41 -81.56
CA VAL A 75 -3.53 -41.48 -81.53
C VAL A 75 -4.80 -41.05 -82.27
N GLU A 76 -5.23 -39.81 -82.11
CA GLU A 76 -6.36 -39.23 -82.85
C GLU A 76 -6.08 -39.19 -84.35
N GLY A 77 -4.88 -38.78 -84.76
CA GLY A 77 -4.44 -38.82 -86.15
C GLY A 77 -4.52 -40.23 -86.73
N LYS A 78 -3.95 -41.23 -86.04
CA LYS A 78 -4.03 -42.65 -86.45
C LYS A 78 -5.48 -43.13 -86.52
N LEU A 79 -6.31 -42.78 -85.54
CA LEU A 79 -7.72 -43.17 -85.52
C LEU A 79 -8.47 -42.62 -86.74
N ASN A 80 -8.21 -41.36 -87.10
CA ASN A 80 -8.81 -40.74 -88.28
C ASN A 80 -8.34 -41.40 -89.57
N GLU A 81 -7.04 -41.72 -89.71
CA GLU A 81 -6.53 -42.50 -90.85
C GLU A 81 -7.22 -43.87 -90.95
N TRP A 82 -7.44 -44.57 -89.83
CA TRP A 82 -8.14 -45.86 -89.84
C TRP A 82 -9.62 -45.72 -90.18
N LYS A 83 -10.28 -44.64 -89.75
CA LYS A 83 -11.67 -44.34 -90.16
C LYS A 83 -11.75 -44.09 -91.66
N GLU A 84 -10.83 -43.33 -92.24
CA GLU A 84 -10.77 -43.11 -93.69
C GLU A 84 -10.56 -44.42 -94.45
N LYS A 85 -9.57 -45.22 -94.04
CA LYS A 85 -9.33 -46.56 -94.63
C LYS A 85 -10.54 -47.49 -94.53
N ALA A 86 -11.26 -47.47 -93.40
CA ALA A 86 -12.47 -48.26 -93.23
C ALA A 86 -13.59 -47.79 -94.17
N LEU A 87 -13.77 -46.47 -94.34
CA LEU A 87 -14.73 -45.91 -95.29
C LEU A 87 -14.37 -46.26 -96.74
N GLU A 88 -13.10 -46.15 -97.11
CA GLU A 88 -12.60 -46.56 -98.42
C GLU A 88 -12.83 -48.05 -98.68
N ALA A 89 -12.47 -48.93 -97.74
CA ALA A 89 -12.70 -50.37 -97.84
C ALA A 89 -14.20 -50.70 -97.96
N THR A 90 -15.05 -50.01 -97.20
CA THR A 90 -16.52 -50.18 -97.28
C THR A 90 -17.04 -49.74 -98.65
N SER A 91 -16.50 -48.66 -99.22
CA SER A 91 -16.87 -48.17 -100.55
C SER A 91 -16.47 -49.17 -101.65
N GLN A 92 -15.27 -49.74 -101.55
CA GLN A 92 -14.76 -50.76 -102.47
C GLN A 92 -15.60 -52.03 -102.39
N LEU A 93 -15.94 -52.47 -101.17
CA LEU A 93 -16.78 -53.64 -100.95
C LEU A 93 -18.16 -53.45 -101.60
N ARG A 94 -18.83 -52.30 -101.38
CA ARG A 94 -20.12 -52.01 -102.01
C ARG A 94 -20.05 -52.04 -103.54
N LEU A 95 -18.95 -51.55 -104.11
CA LEU A 95 -18.74 -51.53 -105.55
C LEU A 95 -18.56 -52.95 -106.10
N GLN A 96 -17.76 -53.78 -105.42
CA GLN A 96 -17.60 -55.20 -105.76
C GLN A 96 -18.91 -55.98 -105.61
N THR A 97 -19.68 -55.77 -104.54
CA THR A 97 -20.98 -56.43 -104.33
C THR A 97 -21.99 -56.10 -105.44
N ARG A 98 -22.02 -54.85 -105.93
CA ARG A 98 -22.87 -54.47 -107.06
C ARG A 98 -22.43 -55.14 -108.36
N GLN A 99 -21.12 -55.20 -108.62
CA GLN A 99 -20.58 -55.88 -109.80
C GLN A 99 -20.87 -57.38 -109.78
N SER A 100 -20.73 -58.04 -108.62
CA SER A 100 -21.04 -59.47 -108.50
C SER A 100 -22.53 -59.76 -108.68
N ALA A 101 -23.41 -58.91 -108.13
CA ALA A 101 -24.87 -59.07 -108.27
C ALA A 101 -25.32 -58.95 -109.73
N MET A 102 -24.79 -57.98 -110.48
CA MET A 102 -25.09 -57.81 -111.91
C MET A 102 -24.64 -59.03 -112.73
N LYS A 103 -23.49 -59.61 -112.39
CA LYS A 103 -22.96 -60.80 -113.07
C LYS A 103 -23.79 -62.06 -112.80
N ILE A 104 -24.31 -62.21 -111.58
CA ILE A 104 -25.22 -63.32 -111.23
C ILE A 104 -26.52 -63.23 -112.03
N GLN A 105 -27.06 -62.01 -112.19
CA GLN A 105 -28.32 -61.80 -112.92
C GLN A 105 -28.20 -62.17 -114.41
N LEU A 106 -27.10 -61.78 -115.07
CA LEU A 106 -26.84 -62.18 -116.46
C LEU A 106 -26.75 -63.70 -116.66
N LEU A 107 -26.12 -64.40 -115.70
CA LEU A 107 -26.02 -65.86 -115.74
C LEU A 107 -27.38 -66.55 -115.48
N GLN A 108 -28.30 -65.90 -114.77
CA GLN A 108 -29.67 -66.41 -114.58
C GLN A 108 -30.50 -66.30 -115.86
N ASP A 109 -30.40 -65.19 -116.58
CA ASP A 109 -31.14 -64.97 -117.84
C ASP A 109 -30.71 -65.96 -118.95
N GLU A 110 -29.42 -66.31 -119.00
CA GLU A 110 -28.89 -67.32 -119.94
C GLU A 110 -29.41 -68.73 -119.64
N LEU A 111 -29.67 -69.04 -118.36
CA LEU A 111 -30.13 -70.35 -117.92
C LEU A 111 -31.64 -70.54 -118.17
N GLU A 112 -32.41 -69.46 -118.06
CA GLU A 112 -33.85 -69.42 -118.37
C GLU A 112 -34.10 -69.63 -119.89
N ALA A 113 -33.26 -69.03 -120.74
CA ALA A 113 -33.31 -69.21 -122.20
C ALA A 113 -32.99 -70.67 -122.64
N ALA A 114 -32.14 -71.38 -121.89
CA ALA A 114 -31.84 -72.77 -122.14
C ALA A 114 -33.00 -73.71 -121.77
N GLN A 115 -33.77 -73.38 -120.71
CA GLN A 115 -34.92 -74.16 -120.27
C GLN A 115 -36.12 -74.11 -121.23
N ASP A 116 -36.31 -73.00 -121.96
CA ASP A 116 -37.39 -72.85 -122.95
C ASP A 116 -37.22 -73.72 -124.22
N SER A 117 -36.01 -74.25 -124.45
CA SER A 117 -35.67 -75.03 -125.64
C SER A 117 -35.84 -76.55 -125.50
N SER A 118 -36.23 -77.03 -124.31
CA SER A 118 -36.17 -78.46 -123.94
C SER A 118 -37.52 -79.21 -123.93
N SER A 119 -38.64 -78.60 -124.34
CA SER A 119 -40.00 -79.15 -124.12
C SER A 119 -40.76 -79.56 -125.40
N THR A 120 -40.16 -80.36 -126.29
CA THR A 120 -40.91 -81.13 -127.32
C THR A 120 -40.32 -82.52 -127.59
N SER A 121 -41.15 -83.57 -127.40
CA SER A 121 -41.12 -84.90 -128.05
C SER A 121 -41.17 -86.10 -127.10
N SER A 122 -41.97 -87.10 -127.48
CA SER A 122 -42.59 -88.13 -126.64
C SER A 122 -42.20 -89.58 -127.00
N GLN A 123 -42.44 -90.48 -126.03
CA GLN A 123 -42.98 -91.84 -126.20
C GLN A 123 -42.13 -92.97 -126.81
N SER A 124 -41.12 -93.43 -126.06
CA SER A 124 -40.76 -94.86 -125.97
C SER A 124 -41.13 -95.40 -124.57
N GLU A 125 -42.42 -95.28 -124.22
CA GLU A 125 -42.94 -95.06 -122.85
C GLU A 125 -42.75 -96.18 -121.81
N ASP A 126 -42.43 -97.42 -122.19
CA ASP A 126 -42.40 -98.53 -121.22
C ASP A 126 -41.00 -98.94 -120.71
N ASN A 127 -39.93 -98.76 -121.51
CA ASN A 127 -38.56 -98.71 -120.98
C ASN A 127 -38.25 -97.32 -120.40
N ILE A 128 -38.97 -96.28 -120.85
CA ILE A 128 -38.99 -94.97 -120.21
C ILE A 128 -39.57 -95.08 -118.82
N LEU A 129 -40.61 -95.88 -118.54
CA LEU A 129 -41.15 -95.99 -117.19
C LEU A 129 -40.15 -96.60 -116.20
N GLU A 130 -39.39 -97.63 -116.57
CA GLU A 130 -38.39 -98.23 -115.68
C GLU A 130 -37.12 -97.38 -115.54
N SER A 131 -36.67 -96.72 -116.62
CA SER A 131 -35.61 -95.70 -116.54
C SER A 131 -36.08 -94.41 -115.86
N LYS A 132 -37.36 -94.07 -115.91
CA LYS A 132 -38.02 -92.98 -115.17
C LYS A 132 -38.19 -93.36 -113.70
N ILE A 133 -38.43 -94.62 -113.37
CA ILE A 133 -38.36 -95.12 -111.98
C ILE A 133 -36.92 -95.02 -111.47
N ARG A 134 -35.90 -95.49 -112.22
CA ARG A 134 -34.50 -95.28 -111.82
C ARG A 134 -34.09 -93.80 -111.76
N LEU A 135 -34.61 -92.97 -112.66
CA LEU A 135 -34.38 -91.52 -112.66
C LEU A 135 -35.09 -90.86 -111.48
N LEU A 136 -36.31 -91.27 -111.14
CA LEU A 136 -37.06 -90.81 -109.98
C LEU A 136 -36.41 -91.30 -108.69
N GLU A 137 -35.84 -92.50 -108.64
CA GLU A 137 -35.04 -93.00 -107.53
C GLU A 137 -33.71 -92.24 -107.40
N SER A 138 -33.06 -91.93 -108.52
CA SER A 138 -31.87 -91.07 -108.54
C SER A 138 -32.18 -89.65 -108.11
N GLN A 139 -33.29 -89.08 -108.58
CA GLN A 139 -33.79 -87.76 -108.18
C GLN A 139 -34.25 -87.76 -106.73
N LEU A 140 -34.84 -88.85 -106.23
CA LEU A 140 -35.20 -88.98 -104.82
C LEU A 140 -33.96 -89.09 -103.94
N LYS A 141 -32.91 -89.80 -104.39
CA LYS A 141 -31.60 -89.83 -103.72
C LYS A 141 -30.88 -88.49 -103.77
N GLU A 142 -30.93 -87.79 -104.90
CA GLU A 142 -30.37 -86.44 -105.04
C GLU A 142 -31.13 -85.47 -104.14
N LYS A 143 -32.46 -85.50 -104.15
CA LYS A 143 -33.30 -84.69 -103.27
C LYS A 143 -33.15 -85.06 -101.80
N SER A 144 -32.89 -86.33 -101.47
CA SER A 144 -32.59 -86.74 -100.09
C SER A 144 -31.22 -86.23 -99.65
N LEU A 145 -30.21 -86.28 -100.52
CA LEU A 145 -28.89 -85.70 -100.25
C LEU A 145 -28.95 -84.17 -100.13
N GLU A 146 -29.73 -83.49 -100.98
CA GLU A 146 -30.00 -82.06 -100.86
C GLU A 146 -30.75 -81.73 -99.56
N ALA A 147 -31.72 -82.56 -99.15
CA ALA A 147 -32.43 -82.41 -97.89
C ALA A 147 -31.52 -82.65 -96.67
N GLU A 148 -30.61 -83.64 -96.74
CA GLU A 148 -29.59 -83.88 -95.72
C GLU A 148 -28.59 -82.72 -95.62
N HIS A 149 -28.15 -82.17 -96.77
CA HIS A 149 -27.29 -81.00 -96.79
C HIS A 149 -28.01 -79.75 -96.25
N ALA A 150 -29.28 -79.56 -96.60
CA ALA A 150 -30.11 -78.48 -96.07
C ALA A 150 -30.31 -78.64 -94.55
N ALA A 151 -30.54 -79.86 -94.06
CA ALA A 151 -30.65 -80.17 -92.64
C ALA A 151 -29.35 -79.88 -91.90
N SER A 152 -28.19 -80.27 -92.45
CA SER A 152 -26.87 -79.93 -91.91
C SER A 152 -26.62 -78.42 -91.87
N THR A 153 -27.01 -77.69 -92.92
CA THR A 153 -26.88 -76.23 -92.99
C THR A 153 -27.78 -75.54 -91.96
N LEU A 154 -28.99 -76.06 -91.78
CA LEU A 154 -29.94 -75.57 -90.78
C LEU A 154 -29.43 -75.81 -89.35
N LEU A 155 -28.78 -76.95 -89.11
CA LEU A 155 -28.16 -77.28 -87.82
C LEU A 155 -26.99 -76.33 -87.51
N GLY A 156 -26.11 -76.06 -88.49
CA GLY A 156 -25.07 -75.03 -88.36
C GLY A 156 -25.65 -73.62 -88.14
N ALA A 157 -26.74 -73.26 -88.82
CA ALA A 157 -27.43 -72.00 -88.58
C ALA A 157 -28.02 -71.93 -87.15
N GLN A 158 -28.54 -73.04 -86.63
CA GLN A 158 -29.05 -73.12 -85.27
C GLN A 158 -27.94 -72.95 -84.22
N GLU A 159 -26.77 -73.59 -84.41
CA GLU A 159 -25.59 -73.37 -83.57
C GLU A 159 -25.11 -71.92 -83.61
N THR A 160 -25.11 -71.27 -84.78
CA THR A 160 -24.75 -69.84 -84.86
C THR A 160 -25.76 -68.94 -84.14
N LEU A 161 -27.04 -69.31 -84.11
CA LEU A 161 -28.07 -68.59 -83.36
C LEU A 161 -27.91 -68.77 -81.85
N GLU A 162 -27.54 -69.96 -81.38
CA GLU A 162 -27.23 -70.23 -79.97
C GLU A 162 -25.99 -69.44 -79.53
N ASN A 163 -24.90 -69.50 -80.29
CA ASN A 163 -23.70 -68.68 -80.03
C ASN A 163 -24.03 -67.18 -80.01
N ALA A 164 -24.90 -66.71 -80.92
CA ALA A 164 -25.34 -65.31 -80.94
C ALA A 164 -26.26 -64.94 -79.76
N ARG A 165 -26.93 -65.90 -79.12
CA ARG A 165 -27.66 -65.68 -77.85
C ARG A 165 -26.69 -65.58 -76.69
N GLU A 166 -25.73 -66.49 -76.59
CA GLU A 166 -24.69 -66.45 -75.55
C GLU A 166 -23.88 -65.14 -75.60
N VAL A 167 -23.49 -64.69 -76.80
CA VAL A 167 -22.81 -63.39 -76.97
C VAL A 167 -23.69 -62.21 -76.55
N ARG A 168 -25.01 -62.28 -76.75
CA ARG A 168 -25.93 -61.23 -76.28
C ARG A 168 -26.03 -61.22 -74.76
N GLU A 169 -26.15 -62.39 -74.13
CA GLU A 169 -26.18 -62.50 -72.67
C GLU A 169 -24.87 -62.03 -72.04
N LEU A 170 -23.72 -62.40 -72.61
CA LEU A 170 -22.41 -61.93 -72.16
C LEU A 170 -22.27 -60.41 -72.32
N ASN A 171 -22.72 -59.84 -73.44
CA ASN A 171 -22.71 -58.39 -73.62
C ASN A 171 -23.61 -57.68 -72.60
N GLU A 172 -24.77 -58.24 -72.28
CA GLU A 172 -25.65 -57.69 -71.25
C GLU A 172 -24.96 -57.71 -69.87
N GLN A 173 -24.32 -58.83 -69.50
CA GLN A 173 -23.53 -58.93 -68.27
C GLN A 173 -22.37 -57.93 -68.26
N ILE A 174 -21.66 -57.75 -69.38
CA ILE A 174 -20.59 -56.74 -69.49
C ILE A 174 -21.14 -55.33 -69.28
N THR A 175 -22.30 -55.00 -69.86
CA THR A 175 -22.90 -53.67 -69.66
C THR A 175 -23.34 -53.45 -68.20
N GLN A 176 -23.86 -54.48 -67.54
CA GLN A 176 -24.21 -54.42 -66.12
C GLN A 176 -22.96 -54.21 -65.26
N LEU A 177 -21.89 -54.98 -65.50
CA LEU A 177 -20.61 -54.83 -64.80
C LEU A 177 -19.96 -53.47 -65.03
N GLN A 178 -20.01 -52.93 -66.25
CA GLN A 178 -19.53 -51.58 -66.52
C GLN A 178 -20.35 -50.51 -65.80
N SER A 179 -21.67 -50.73 -65.65
CA SER A 179 -22.53 -49.80 -64.91
C SER A 179 -22.23 -49.82 -63.41
N THR A 180 -21.95 -50.99 -62.82
CA THR A 180 -21.59 -51.11 -61.40
C THR A 180 -20.19 -50.57 -61.16
N GLU A 181 -19.23 -50.82 -62.06
CA GLU A 181 -17.89 -50.24 -61.99
C GLU A 181 -17.94 -48.70 -61.99
N ARG A 182 -18.76 -48.11 -62.87
CA ARG A 182 -18.96 -46.64 -62.89
C ARG A 182 -19.55 -46.12 -61.58
N LYS A 183 -20.53 -46.82 -61.00
CA LYS A 183 -21.13 -46.44 -59.71
C LYS A 183 -20.10 -46.51 -58.57
N LEU A 184 -19.36 -47.61 -58.47
CA LEU A 184 -18.33 -47.78 -57.45
C LEU A 184 -17.21 -46.75 -57.58
N LYS A 185 -16.81 -46.38 -58.80
CA LYS A 185 -15.85 -45.29 -59.03
C LYS A 185 -16.37 -43.94 -58.55
N ALA A 186 -17.65 -43.64 -58.79
CA ALA A 186 -18.27 -42.41 -58.28
C ALA A 186 -18.31 -42.40 -56.74
N GLU A 187 -18.76 -43.49 -56.12
CA GLU A 187 -18.78 -43.63 -54.65
C GLU A 187 -17.38 -43.50 -54.03
N LEU A 188 -16.34 -44.03 -54.70
CA LEU A 188 -14.96 -43.87 -54.24
C LEU A 188 -14.50 -42.40 -54.29
N VAL A 189 -14.86 -41.66 -55.34
CA VAL A 189 -14.57 -40.22 -55.44
C VAL A 189 -15.27 -39.46 -54.32
N ASP A 190 -16.56 -39.73 -54.09
CA ASP A 190 -17.33 -39.11 -53.00
C ASP A 190 -16.71 -39.39 -51.62
N LEU A 191 -16.26 -40.62 -51.38
CA LEU A 191 -15.57 -40.99 -50.13
C LEU A 191 -14.21 -40.29 -49.98
N ILE A 192 -13.46 -40.11 -51.06
CA ILE A 192 -12.18 -39.37 -51.04
C ILE A 192 -12.45 -37.89 -50.73
N GLU A 193 -13.48 -37.29 -51.31
CA GLU A 193 -13.87 -35.89 -51.03
C GLU A 193 -14.38 -35.73 -49.59
N ALA A 194 -15.18 -36.67 -49.09
CA ALA A 194 -15.62 -36.71 -47.69
C ALA A 194 -14.43 -36.86 -46.71
N SER A 195 -13.44 -37.70 -47.04
CA SER A 195 -12.21 -37.86 -46.27
C SER A 195 -11.39 -36.55 -46.23
N ARG A 196 -11.19 -35.91 -47.38
CA ARG A 196 -10.47 -34.62 -47.47
C ARG A 196 -11.18 -33.52 -46.67
N SER A 197 -12.49 -33.39 -46.82
CA SER A 197 -13.27 -32.41 -46.07
C SER A 197 -13.26 -32.68 -44.55
N SER A 198 -13.31 -33.95 -44.13
CA SER A 198 -13.16 -34.34 -42.72
C SER A 198 -11.81 -33.95 -42.15
N SER A 199 -10.72 -34.18 -42.89
CA SER A 199 -9.36 -33.76 -42.50
C SER A 199 -9.25 -32.24 -42.34
N ILE A 200 -9.79 -31.47 -43.29
CA ILE A 200 -9.85 -30.00 -43.20
C ILE A 200 -10.66 -29.56 -41.98
N LEU A 201 -11.77 -30.25 -41.69
CA LEU A 201 -12.61 -29.93 -40.54
C LEU A 201 -11.90 -30.21 -39.21
N GLN A 202 -11.16 -31.32 -39.11
CA GLN A 202 -10.33 -31.64 -37.95
C GLN A 202 -9.23 -30.60 -37.73
N GLU A 203 -8.56 -30.17 -38.81
CA GLU A 203 -7.52 -29.14 -38.71
C GLU A 203 -8.10 -27.80 -38.25
N LYS A 204 -9.25 -27.39 -38.82
CA LYS A 204 -9.96 -26.18 -38.35
C LYS A 204 -10.38 -26.30 -36.90
N LEU A 205 -10.89 -27.45 -36.47
CA LEU A 205 -11.27 -27.69 -35.08
C LEU A 205 -10.06 -27.55 -34.16
N TYR A 206 -8.92 -28.15 -34.52
CA TYR A 206 -7.66 -28.01 -33.79
C TYR A 206 -7.22 -26.55 -33.68
N GLN A 207 -7.19 -25.82 -34.79
CA GLN A 207 -6.84 -24.39 -34.80
C GLN A 207 -7.80 -23.55 -33.93
N THR A 208 -9.11 -23.82 -33.97
CA THR A 208 -10.08 -23.10 -33.12
C THR A 208 -9.90 -23.42 -31.64
N THR A 209 -9.59 -24.66 -31.30
CA THR A 209 -9.34 -25.10 -29.92
C THR A 209 -8.08 -24.44 -29.37
N GLN A 210 -7.02 -24.38 -30.17
CA GLN A 210 -5.78 -23.70 -29.81
C GLN A 210 -6.00 -22.19 -29.60
N LYS A 211 -6.76 -21.53 -30.49
CA LYS A 211 -7.13 -20.11 -30.33
C LYS A 211 -7.98 -19.88 -29.09
N LEU A 212 -8.88 -20.79 -28.77
CA LEU A 212 -9.69 -20.74 -27.56
C LEU A 212 -8.81 -20.83 -26.30
N GLN A 213 -7.91 -21.82 -26.22
CA GLN A 213 -6.96 -21.94 -25.10
C GLN A 213 -6.12 -20.68 -24.93
N GLN A 214 -5.54 -20.14 -26.01
CA GLN A 214 -4.78 -18.89 -25.93
C GLN A 214 -5.64 -17.70 -25.46
N SER A 215 -6.91 -17.66 -25.87
CA SER A 215 -7.85 -16.63 -25.40
C SER A 215 -8.17 -16.78 -23.92
N GLU A 216 -8.37 -18.00 -23.43
CA GLU A 216 -8.60 -18.30 -22.02
C GLU A 216 -7.38 -17.96 -21.15
N GLU A 217 -6.16 -18.28 -21.62
CA GLU A 217 -4.93 -17.88 -20.94
C GLU A 217 -4.77 -16.35 -20.87
N ARG A 218 -5.04 -15.63 -21.97
CA ARG A 218 -5.05 -14.16 -21.94
C ARG A 218 -6.11 -13.61 -20.99
N ASN A 219 -7.28 -14.23 -20.95
CA ASN A 219 -8.36 -13.80 -20.07
C ASN A 219 -8.00 -14.03 -18.59
N THR A 220 -7.45 -15.20 -18.24
CA THR A 220 -6.99 -15.49 -16.88
C THR A 220 -5.86 -14.58 -16.43
N GLN A 221 -4.90 -14.26 -17.32
CA GLN A 221 -3.87 -13.26 -17.05
C GLN A 221 -4.47 -11.87 -16.84
N SER A 222 -5.47 -11.48 -17.63
CA SER A 222 -6.17 -10.20 -17.49
C SER A 222 -6.92 -10.11 -16.16
N LEU A 223 -7.62 -11.19 -15.77
CA LEU A 223 -8.28 -11.28 -14.46
C LEU A 223 -7.30 -11.14 -13.30
N LYS A 224 -6.15 -11.83 -13.34
CA LYS A 224 -5.10 -11.67 -12.32
C LYS A 224 -4.57 -10.23 -12.24
N ARG A 225 -4.44 -9.54 -13.37
CA ARG A 225 -4.05 -8.13 -13.40
C ARG A 225 -5.12 -7.24 -12.77
N ILE A 226 -6.40 -7.49 -13.07
CA ILE A 226 -7.53 -6.77 -12.48
C ILE A 226 -7.55 -7.00 -10.96
N GLU A 227 -7.44 -8.24 -10.49
CA GLU A 227 -7.37 -8.56 -9.05
C GLU A 227 -6.21 -7.84 -8.36
N SER A 228 -5.02 -7.83 -8.98
CA SER A 228 -3.87 -7.11 -8.44
C SER A 228 -4.09 -5.59 -8.38
N ALA A 229 -4.78 -5.02 -9.38
CA ALA A 229 -5.12 -3.60 -9.41
C ALA A 229 -6.16 -3.25 -8.33
N MET A 230 -7.17 -4.11 -8.13
CA MET A 230 -8.17 -3.94 -7.06
C MET A 230 -7.51 -3.95 -5.68
N LEU A 231 -6.56 -4.86 -5.42
CA LEU A 231 -5.81 -4.88 -4.16
C LEU A 231 -5.00 -3.60 -3.93
N VAL A 232 -4.40 -3.03 -4.98
CA VAL A 232 -3.67 -1.75 -4.90
C VAL A 232 -4.64 -0.59 -4.64
N GLU A 233 -5.80 -0.57 -5.29
CA GLU A 233 -6.83 0.45 -5.05
C GLU A 233 -7.37 0.38 -3.61
N GLU A 234 -7.62 -0.81 -3.08
CA GLU A 234 -8.02 -1.00 -1.68
C GLU A 234 -6.92 -0.53 -0.71
N ALA A 235 -5.66 -0.86 -0.98
CA ALA A 235 -4.53 -0.39 -0.17
C ALA A 235 -4.39 1.14 -0.22
N HIS A 236 -4.57 1.75 -1.39
CA HIS A 236 -4.60 3.21 -1.53
C HIS A 236 -5.75 3.81 -0.74
N LYS A 237 -6.94 3.24 -0.80
CA LYS A 237 -8.11 3.70 -0.04
C LYS A 237 -7.85 3.65 1.47
N GLN A 238 -7.35 2.52 1.97
CA GLN A 238 -6.98 2.37 3.38
C GLN A 238 -5.92 3.39 3.82
N PHE A 239 -4.93 3.65 2.95
CA PHE A 239 -3.93 4.69 3.19
C PHE A 239 -4.56 6.08 3.34
N TYR A 240 -5.46 6.47 2.43
CA TYR A 240 -6.14 7.77 2.54
C TYR A 240 -7.05 7.84 3.76
N ASP A 241 -7.84 6.81 4.03
CA ASP A 241 -8.75 6.76 5.19
C ASP A 241 -7.97 6.94 6.51
N TYR A 242 -6.73 6.43 6.58
CA TYR A 242 -5.85 6.59 7.75
C TYR A 242 -5.26 8.00 7.87
N PHE A 243 -4.76 8.58 6.77
CA PHE A 243 -4.03 9.84 6.80
C PHE A 243 -4.91 11.10 6.63
N GLU A 244 -6.10 10.98 6.04
CA GLU A 244 -7.03 12.11 5.84
C GLU A 244 -7.40 12.81 7.15
N PRO A 245 -7.76 12.12 8.25
CA PRO A 245 -8.05 12.78 9.52
C PRO A 245 -6.83 13.54 10.08
N ILE A 246 -5.63 12.98 9.92
CA ILE A 246 -4.37 13.53 10.43
C ILE A 246 -3.99 14.80 9.67
N VAL A 247 -4.18 14.79 8.35
CA VAL A 247 -3.96 15.95 7.48
C VAL A 247 -4.95 17.07 7.78
N LYS A 248 -6.20 16.74 8.10
CA LYS A 248 -7.23 17.72 8.47
C LYS A 248 -6.99 18.42 9.82
N GLU A 249 -6.07 17.95 10.66
CA GLU A 249 -5.69 18.67 11.86
C GLU A 249 -4.98 19.99 11.50
N GLU A 250 -5.39 21.12 12.09
CA GLU A 250 -4.83 22.47 11.79
C GLU A 250 -3.31 22.59 11.96
N LYS A 251 -2.68 21.67 12.68
CA LYS A 251 -1.24 21.66 12.99
C LYS A 251 -0.40 20.79 12.05
N SER A 252 -1.03 20.11 11.08
CA SER A 252 -0.37 19.13 10.22
C SER A 252 0.57 19.78 9.19
N GLY A 253 0.22 20.99 8.71
CA GLY A 253 1.01 21.78 7.76
C GLY A 253 1.10 21.18 6.34
N VAL A 254 0.43 20.05 6.10
CA VAL A 254 0.42 19.30 4.82
C VAL A 254 -1.00 19.35 4.29
N SER A 255 -1.19 19.52 2.96
CA SER A 255 -2.52 19.50 2.37
C SER A 255 -2.95 18.10 1.94
N LEU A 256 -4.26 17.88 1.77
CA LEU A 256 -4.79 16.62 1.22
C LEU A 256 -4.29 16.36 -0.21
N GLU A 257 -3.96 17.44 -0.93
CA GLU A 257 -3.44 17.40 -2.30
C GLU A 257 -1.97 16.97 -2.34
N ASP A 258 -1.18 17.33 -1.33
CA ASP A 258 0.20 16.87 -1.18
C ASP A 258 0.25 15.37 -0.83
N LEU A 259 -0.70 14.90 -0.01
CA LEU A 259 -0.85 13.48 0.28
C LEU A 259 -1.18 12.68 -1.00
N LYS A 260 -1.95 13.28 -1.93
CA LYS A 260 -2.28 12.65 -3.21
C LYS A 260 -1.12 12.61 -4.20
N ASN A 261 -0.45 13.74 -4.37
CA ASN A 261 0.56 13.89 -5.40
C ASN A 261 1.94 13.36 -4.95
N ARG A 262 2.22 13.38 -3.64
CA ARG A 262 3.52 13.00 -3.06
C ARG A 262 3.36 12.31 -1.69
N PRO A 263 2.72 11.12 -1.63
CA PRO A 263 2.34 10.47 -0.37
C PRO A 263 3.53 10.22 0.56
N ALA A 264 4.66 9.74 0.05
CA ALA A 264 5.84 9.47 0.88
C ALA A 264 6.43 10.74 1.51
N ALA A 265 6.52 11.83 0.74
CA ALA A 265 7.05 13.10 1.25
C ALA A 265 6.08 13.75 2.25
N ALA A 266 4.79 13.77 1.92
CA ALA A 266 3.73 14.24 2.80
C ALA A 266 3.71 13.51 4.14
N VAL A 267 3.81 12.17 4.12
CA VAL A 267 3.88 11.36 5.35
C VAL A 267 5.13 11.68 6.17
N ILE A 268 6.30 11.85 5.54
CA ILE A 268 7.53 12.25 6.24
C ILE A 268 7.36 13.62 6.90
N GLU A 269 6.72 14.57 6.23
CA GLU A 269 6.45 15.90 6.78
C GLU A 269 5.47 15.84 7.96
N LEU A 270 4.39 15.06 7.85
CA LEU A 270 3.47 14.79 8.96
C LEU A 270 4.21 14.18 10.17
N TYR A 271 5.09 13.21 9.94
CA TYR A 271 5.90 12.62 11.01
C TYR A 271 6.83 13.64 11.66
N LYS A 272 7.48 14.52 10.88
CA LYS A 272 8.32 15.60 11.42
C LYS A 272 7.50 16.60 12.23
N ALA A 273 6.35 17.03 11.72
CA ALA A 273 5.46 17.95 12.42
C ALA A 273 5.00 17.34 13.75
N ARG A 274 4.63 16.07 13.74
CA ARG A 274 4.22 15.33 14.95
C ARG A 274 5.39 15.14 15.92
N GLN A 275 6.58 14.84 15.44
CA GLN A 275 7.78 14.72 16.28
C GLN A 275 8.10 16.06 16.95
N ASN A 276 8.08 17.18 16.21
CA ASN A 276 8.28 18.50 16.77
C ASN A 276 7.21 18.83 17.84
N ALA A 277 5.95 18.51 17.58
CA ALA A 277 4.88 18.69 18.57
C ALA A 277 5.11 17.85 19.83
N PHE A 278 5.62 16.61 19.69
CA PHE A 278 6.01 15.78 20.83
C PHE A 278 7.19 16.35 21.61
N GLU A 279 8.21 16.87 20.94
CA GLU A 279 9.38 17.50 21.58
C GLU A 279 8.93 18.74 22.38
N ILE A 280 8.08 19.59 21.81
CA ILE A 280 7.49 20.74 22.51
C ILE A 280 6.67 20.31 23.74
N LEU A 281 5.82 19.28 23.59
CA LEU A 281 5.05 18.74 24.72
C LEU A 281 5.95 18.14 25.80
N PHE A 282 7.05 17.50 25.42
CA PHE A 282 8.03 16.95 26.35
C PHE A 282 8.74 18.05 27.14
N GLU A 283 9.16 19.14 26.47
CA GLU A 283 9.71 20.32 27.13
C GLU A 283 8.71 20.98 28.09
N HIS A 284 7.45 21.15 27.65
CA HIS A 284 6.39 21.67 28.52
C HIS A 284 6.17 20.77 29.75
N LYS A 285 6.16 19.44 29.58
CA LYS A 285 6.06 18.49 30.68
C LYS A 285 7.24 18.62 31.64
N SER A 286 8.47 18.69 31.12
CA SER A 286 9.67 18.87 31.94
C SER A 286 9.62 20.17 32.74
N ASN A 287 9.21 21.27 32.11
CA ASN A 287 9.01 22.56 32.77
C ASN A 287 7.93 22.50 33.86
N ALA A 288 6.80 21.84 33.60
CA ALA A 288 5.75 21.63 34.58
C ALA A 288 6.22 20.77 35.76
N GLU A 289 7.02 19.73 35.52
CA GLU A 289 7.62 18.91 36.59
C GLU A 289 8.59 19.72 37.46
N ILE A 290 9.40 20.60 36.87
CA ILE A 290 10.27 21.51 37.62
C ILE A 290 9.45 22.47 38.48
N GLN A 291 8.37 23.04 37.93
CA GLN A 291 7.47 23.91 38.68
C GLN A 291 6.79 23.16 39.84
N ARG A 292 6.33 21.93 39.60
CA ARG A 292 5.77 21.06 40.63
C ARG A 292 6.77 20.82 41.78
N ARG A 293 8.01 20.44 41.46
CA ARG A 293 9.06 20.24 42.49
C ARG A 293 9.38 21.51 43.27
N ARG A 294 9.32 22.68 42.64
CA ARG A 294 9.51 23.97 43.34
C ARG A 294 8.37 24.25 44.32
N LEU A 295 7.12 24.01 43.90
CA LEU A 295 5.95 24.16 44.75
C LEU A 295 5.97 23.16 45.91
N GLU A 296 6.35 21.90 45.66
CA GLU A 296 6.51 20.88 46.71
C GLU A 296 7.50 21.34 47.78
N LYS A 297 8.68 21.85 47.40
CA LYS A 297 9.65 22.41 48.34
C LYS A 297 9.13 23.62 49.12
N GLN A 298 8.33 24.48 48.48
CA GLN A 298 7.70 25.61 49.16
C GLN A 298 6.67 25.14 50.18
N CYS A 299 5.85 24.14 49.85
CA CYS A 299 4.90 23.52 50.76
C CYS A 299 5.60 22.86 51.96
N GLU A 300 6.67 22.09 51.72
CA GLU A 300 7.49 21.49 52.77
C GLU A 300 8.06 22.54 53.72
N LYS A 301 8.58 23.66 53.18
CA LYS A 301 9.08 24.77 53.98
C LYS A 301 7.97 25.40 54.82
N LEU A 302 6.83 25.75 54.21
CA LEU A 302 5.69 26.33 54.93
C LEU A 302 5.16 25.38 56.02
N GLN A 303 5.16 24.07 55.76
CA GLN A 303 4.79 23.07 56.76
C GLN A 303 5.79 23.05 57.93
N SER A 304 7.10 23.12 57.64
CA SER A 304 8.12 23.21 58.69
C SER A 304 8.00 24.51 59.51
N ASP A 305 7.76 25.65 58.84
CA ASP A 305 7.57 26.95 59.48
C ASP A 305 6.31 26.93 60.36
N LEU A 306 5.21 26.33 59.89
CA LEU A 306 3.98 26.15 60.67
C LEU A 306 4.22 25.30 61.93
N ILE A 307 4.96 24.20 61.83
CA ILE A 307 5.32 23.35 62.98
C ILE A 307 6.17 24.16 63.98
N THR A 308 7.18 24.91 63.51
CA THR A 308 8.01 25.72 64.40
C THR A 308 7.22 26.85 65.07
N SER A 309 6.32 27.51 64.34
CA SER A 309 5.42 28.52 64.90
C SER A 309 4.47 27.92 65.92
N GLY A 310 3.87 26.77 65.64
CA GLY A 310 3.01 26.04 66.59
C GLY A 310 3.75 25.67 67.88
N ASN A 311 4.98 25.18 67.77
CA ASN A 311 5.83 24.90 68.93
C ASN A 311 6.17 26.16 69.74
N ASN A 312 6.38 27.31 69.08
CA ASN A 312 6.63 28.57 69.75
C ASN A 312 5.38 29.11 70.46
N CYS A 313 4.20 29.01 69.83
CA CYS A 313 2.93 29.34 70.47
C CYS A 313 2.71 28.50 71.74
N ALA A 314 2.90 27.18 71.67
CA ALA A 314 2.78 26.30 72.83
C ALA A 314 3.75 26.67 73.97
N LYS A 315 5.00 27.07 73.64
CA LYS A 315 5.95 27.58 74.64
C LYS A 315 5.48 28.87 75.30
N LEU A 316 4.95 29.81 74.51
CA LEU A 316 4.44 31.08 75.03
C LEU A 316 3.19 30.87 75.89
N GLU A 317 2.29 29.97 75.49
CA GLU A 317 1.13 29.56 76.29
C GLU A 317 1.55 28.97 77.65
N MET A 318 2.57 28.10 77.66
CA MET A 318 3.13 27.55 78.89
C MET A 318 3.74 28.65 79.78
N GLN A 319 4.50 29.58 79.22
CA GLN A 319 5.06 30.72 79.96
C GLN A 319 3.97 31.64 80.52
N LEU A 320 2.91 31.91 79.76
CA LEU A 320 1.77 32.68 80.24
C LEU A 320 1.06 31.97 81.39
N ALA A 321 0.86 30.66 81.31
CA ALA A 321 0.27 29.87 82.40
C ALA A 321 1.14 29.94 83.68
N GLU A 322 2.47 29.79 83.55
CA GLU A 322 3.40 29.93 84.68
C GLU A 322 3.37 31.34 85.30
N ILE A 323 3.32 32.39 84.48
CA ILE A 323 3.23 33.79 84.96
C ILE A 323 1.88 34.01 85.65
N GLN A 324 0.79 33.50 85.09
CA GLN A 324 -0.55 33.62 85.66
C GLN A 324 -0.64 32.89 87.01
N GLU A 325 -0.05 31.70 87.15
CA GLU A 325 0.04 30.97 88.41
C GLU A 325 0.83 31.77 89.46
N LYS A 326 1.98 32.35 89.08
CA LYS A 326 2.77 33.23 89.97
C LYS A 326 2.00 34.48 90.39
N MET A 327 1.29 35.12 89.45
CA MET A 327 0.46 36.29 89.73
C MET A 327 -0.69 35.95 90.68
N ASN A 328 -1.36 34.81 90.46
CA ASN A 328 -2.43 34.34 91.35
C ASN A 328 -1.88 34.06 92.76
N GLY A 329 -0.75 33.36 92.88
CA GLY A 329 -0.10 33.14 94.17
C GLY A 329 0.29 34.45 94.87
N SER A 330 0.80 35.45 94.13
CA SER A 330 1.08 36.77 94.68
C SER A 330 -0.19 37.51 95.11
N ASN A 331 -1.27 37.42 94.33
CA ASN A 331 -2.57 38.01 94.68
C ASN A 331 -3.14 37.37 95.95
N ASP A 332 -3.04 36.04 96.09
CA ASP A 332 -3.48 35.34 97.29
C ASP A 332 -2.70 35.83 98.52
N VAL A 333 -1.37 35.99 98.42
CA VAL A 333 -0.55 36.59 99.48
C VAL A 333 -0.99 38.03 99.80
N VAL A 334 -1.24 38.87 98.79
CA VAL A 334 -1.69 40.26 99.00
C VAL A 334 -3.07 40.29 99.66
N THR A 335 -4.01 39.45 99.24
CA THR A 335 -5.35 39.37 99.87
C THR A 335 -5.25 38.90 101.32
N HIS A 336 -4.36 37.95 101.61
CA HIS A 336 -4.07 37.52 102.98
C HIS A 336 -3.49 38.64 103.83
N LEU A 337 -2.46 39.34 103.35
CA LEU A 337 -1.85 40.47 104.05
C LEU A 337 -2.86 41.61 104.30
N ARG A 338 -3.78 41.87 103.37
CA ARG A 338 -4.86 42.83 103.58
C ARG A 338 -5.81 42.42 104.70
N LYS A 339 -6.18 41.12 104.78
CA LYS A 339 -7.00 40.59 105.88
C LYS A 339 -6.28 40.73 107.23
N VAL A 340 -5.01 40.30 107.28
CA VAL A 340 -4.16 40.43 108.49
C VAL A 340 -4.04 41.89 108.94
N ASN A 341 -3.81 42.83 108.01
CA ASN A 341 -3.75 44.25 108.36
C ASN A 341 -5.09 44.77 108.88
N ALA A 342 -6.22 44.35 108.31
CA ALA A 342 -7.55 44.73 108.81
C ALA A 342 -7.78 44.20 110.24
N GLU A 343 -7.43 42.94 110.50
CA GLU A 343 -7.50 42.32 111.83
C GLU A 343 -6.58 43.02 112.84
N LEU A 344 -5.36 43.41 112.45
CA LEU A 344 -4.47 44.21 113.30
C LEU A 344 -5.04 45.60 113.62
N ILE A 345 -5.63 46.28 112.64
CA ILE A 345 -6.27 47.58 112.86
C ILE A 345 -7.41 47.42 113.87
N GLU A 346 -8.25 46.39 113.72
CA GLU A 346 -9.35 46.10 114.67
C GLU A 346 -8.82 45.86 116.10
N ILE A 347 -7.73 45.09 116.25
CA ILE A 347 -7.07 44.91 117.54
C ILE A 347 -6.60 46.25 118.11
N LEU A 348 -5.93 47.09 117.30
CA LEU A 348 -5.45 48.40 117.75
C LEU A 348 -6.60 49.33 118.16
N GLU A 349 -7.72 49.31 117.44
CA GLU A 349 -8.93 50.04 117.81
C GLU A 349 -9.48 49.58 119.18
N THR A 350 -9.37 48.29 119.51
CA THR A 350 -9.77 47.83 120.85
C THR A 350 -8.88 48.39 121.96
N TYR A 351 -7.59 48.68 121.70
CA TYR A 351 -6.68 49.28 122.69
C TYR A 351 -6.92 50.78 122.87
N GLY A 352 -7.46 51.47 121.87
CA GLY A 352 -7.76 52.91 121.93
C GLY A 352 -9.04 53.28 122.68
N LYS A 353 -9.78 52.31 123.24
CA LYS A 353 -11.00 52.53 124.04
C LYS A 353 -10.68 52.38 125.52
N ASP A 354 -11.00 53.39 126.32
CA ASP A 354 -10.98 53.33 127.80
C ASP A 354 -12.26 52.63 128.28
N PRO A 355 -12.21 51.37 128.73
CA PRO A 355 -13.40 50.59 129.05
C PRO A 355 -13.68 50.54 130.56
N ASP A 356 -14.97 50.41 130.91
CA ASP A 356 -15.39 50.00 132.25
C ASP A 356 -15.07 48.50 132.49
N ASP A 357 -14.93 48.06 133.75
CA ASP A 357 -14.39 46.74 134.13
C ASP A 357 -15.08 45.52 133.47
N GLN A 358 -16.36 45.62 133.10
CA GLN A 358 -17.08 44.56 132.38
C GLN A 358 -16.78 44.54 130.86
N GLU A 359 -16.67 45.71 130.23
CA GLU A 359 -16.27 45.82 128.81
C GLU A 359 -14.80 45.43 128.62
N ALA A 360 -13.96 45.63 129.65
CA ALA A 360 -12.56 45.24 129.62
C ALA A 360 -12.36 43.72 129.42
N ASN A 361 -13.21 42.88 130.06
CA ASN A 361 -13.14 41.42 129.90
C ASN A 361 -13.66 40.93 128.54
N GLU A 362 -14.71 41.57 128.00
CA GLU A 362 -15.21 41.26 126.64
C GLU A 362 -14.24 41.72 125.55
N LEU A 363 -13.60 42.88 125.71
CA LEU A 363 -12.54 43.34 124.82
C LEU A 363 -11.30 42.45 124.93
N SER A 364 -10.95 41.98 126.12
CA SER A 364 -9.85 41.04 126.33
C SER A 364 -10.08 39.70 125.62
N THR A 365 -11.27 39.12 125.75
CA THR A 365 -11.64 37.87 125.05
C THR A 365 -11.69 38.04 123.54
N LYS A 366 -12.21 39.17 123.03
CA LYS A 366 -12.15 39.51 121.59
C LYS A 366 -10.71 39.68 121.09
N ARG A 367 -9.84 40.34 121.87
CA ARG A 367 -8.40 40.49 121.55
C ARG A 367 -7.71 39.14 121.46
N VAL A 368 -7.93 38.25 122.43
CA VAL A 368 -7.33 36.91 122.42
C VAL A 368 -7.82 36.11 121.22
N ALA A 369 -9.12 36.14 120.91
CA ALA A 369 -9.67 35.44 119.75
C ALA A 369 -9.09 35.97 118.42
N LEU A 370 -8.95 37.31 118.28
CA LEU A 370 -8.32 37.92 117.10
C LEU A 370 -6.82 37.59 117.00
N LEU A 371 -6.10 37.58 118.12
CA LEU A 371 -4.69 37.18 118.14
C LEU A 371 -4.50 35.71 117.80
N GLU A 372 -5.37 34.81 118.26
CA GLU A 372 -5.35 33.40 117.88
C GLU A 372 -5.69 33.19 116.40
N SER A 373 -6.61 33.98 115.84
CA SER A 373 -6.90 34.01 114.40
C SER A 373 -5.67 34.44 113.60
N LEU A 374 -5.05 35.56 113.96
CA LEU A 374 -3.84 36.08 113.32
C LEU A 374 -2.66 35.09 113.40
N LEU A 375 -2.52 34.41 114.55
CA LEU A 375 -1.48 33.39 114.72
C LEU A 375 -1.71 32.22 113.76
N LYS A 376 -2.95 31.71 113.64
CA LYS A 376 -3.28 30.64 112.69
C LYS A 376 -3.05 31.07 111.25
N GLN A 377 -3.49 32.27 110.89
CA GLN A 377 -3.32 32.84 109.55
C GLN A 377 -1.84 33.06 109.18
N SER A 378 -1.00 33.49 110.12
CA SER A 378 0.44 33.64 109.88
C SER A 378 1.15 32.29 109.74
N GLN A 379 0.73 31.26 110.49
CA GLN A 379 1.24 29.90 110.35
C GLN A 379 0.88 29.28 108.99
N GLU A 380 -0.30 29.56 108.45
CA GLU A 380 -0.69 29.13 107.11
C GLU A 380 0.12 29.83 106.01
N LEU A 381 0.38 31.15 106.16
CA LEU A 381 1.26 31.88 105.25
C LEU A 381 2.68 31.31 105.26
N ILE A 382 3.24 31.00 106.43
CA ILE A 382 4.59 30.41 106.55
C ILE A 382 4.63 29.05 105.85
N LYS A 383 3.61 28.20 106.02
CA LYS A 383 3.50 26.92 105.29
C LYS A 383 3.41 27.12 103.77
N GLY A 384 2.70 28.15 103.31
CA GLY A 384 2.61 28.53 101.90
C GLY A 384 3.94 29.06 101.32
N MET A 385 4.69 29.82 102.11
CA MET A 385 6.03 30.27 101.75
C MET A 385 7.04 29.11 101.72
N GLU A 386 6.94 28.16 102.65
CA GLU A 386 7.79 26.97 102.68
C GLU A 386 7.50 26.01 101.51
N SER A 387 6.24 25.89 101.06
CA SER A 387 5.88 25.08 99.90
C SER A 387 6.36 25.71 98.58
N THR A 388 6.27 27.04 98.45
CA THR A 388 6.83 27.78 97.30
C THR A 388 8.36 27.79 97.30
N GLN A 389 9.00 27.79 98.46
CA GLN A 389 10.46 27.61 98.54
C GLN A 389 10.89 26.20 98.11
N LYS A 390 10.09 25.17 98.43
CA LYS A 390 10.33 23.78 97.98
C LYS A 390 10.08 23.58 96.47
N SER A 391 9.27 24.43 95.83
CA SER A 391 9.05 24.37 94.37
C SER A 391 10.10 25.13 93.55
N MET A 392 11.00 25.90 94.18
CA MET A 392 12.15 26.46 93.49
C MET A 392 13.11 25.37 93.03
N ALA A 393 13.72 25.57 91.86
CA ALA A 393 14.62 24.59 91.26
C ALA A 393 15.79 24.26 92.21
N THR A 394 15.97 22.97 92.50
CA THR A 394 17.08 22.49 93.32
C THR A 394 18.42 22.68 92.59
N PRO A 395 19.53 22.94 93.31
CA PRO A 395 20.85 23.12 92.70
C PRO A 395 21.31 21.97 91.77
N ALA A 396 20.79 20.75 91.97
CA ALA A 396 21.04 19.60 91.12
C ALA A 396 20.34 19.69 89.74
N ALA A 397 19.14 20.29 89.69
CA ALA A 397 18.45 20.54 88.43
C ALA A 397 19.17 21.63 87.61
N VAL A 398 19.67 22.67 88.29
CA VAL A 398 20.49 23.72 87.67
C VAL A 398 21.75 23.12 87.04
N LYS A 399 22.49 22.25 87.76
CA LYS A 399 23.66 21.53 87.20
C LYS A 399 23.33 20.62 86.00
N LYS A 400 22.13 20.01 85.97
CA LYS A 400 21.67 19.24 84.79
C LYS A 400 21.41 20.14 83.60
N TYR A 401 20.85 21.34 83.80
CA TYR A 401 20.68 22.31 82.74
C TYR A 401 22.01 22.86 82.25
N GLU A 402 22.94 23.17 83.15
CA GLU A 402 24.31 23.60 82.79
C GLU A 402 25.03 22.54 81.94
N SER A 403 25.05 21.28 82.36
CA SER A 403 25.65 20.18 81.56
C SER A 403 24.91 19.90 80.24
N ARG A 404 23.64 20.31 80.11
CA ARG A 404 22.92 20.25 78.84
C ARG A 404 23.31 21.42 77.94
N ILE A 405 23.47 22.61 78.50
CA ILE A 405 23.96 23.79 77.80
C ILE A 405 25.36 23.52 77.25
N GLU A 406 26.30 23.02 78.06
CA GLU A 406 27.65 22.66 77.60
C GLU A 406 27.64 21.66 76.44
N ARG A 407 26.75 20.65 76.48
CA ARG A 407 26.60 19.68 75.37
C ARG A 407 26.06 20.33 74.09
N LEU A 408 25.11 21.26 74.22
CA LEU A 408 24.55 21.98 73.09
C LEU A 408 25.55 22.97 72.50
N GLU A 409 26.35 23.63 73.34
CA GLU A 409 27.44 24.51 72.91
C GLU A 409 28.51 23.74 72.15
N LYS A 410 28.88 22.55 72.62
CA LYS A 410 29.81 21.66 71.91
C LYS A 410 29.26 21.24 70.54
N ALA A 411 28.00 20.79 70.48
CA ALA A 411 27.37 20.43 69.21
C ALA A 411 27.27 21.62 68.24
N LEU A 412 27.06 22.83 68.76
CA LEU A 412 27.04 24.06 67.96
C LEU A 412 28.44 24.43 67.45
N ALA A 413 29.49 24.20 68.22
CA ALA A 413 30.87 24.36 67.78
C ALA A 413 31.23 23.34 66.67
N ASP A 414 30.86 22.07 66.84
CA ASP A 414 31.08 21.01 65.85
C ASP A 414 30.34 21.32 64.54
N ALA A 415 29.07 21.75 64.62
CA ALA A 415 28.28 22.16 63.46
C ALA A 415 28.86 23.39 62.74
N LYS A 416 29.41 24.37 63.49
CA LYS A 416 30.12 25.51 62.89
C LYS A 416 31.39 25.07 62.17
N GLN A 417 32.13 24.11 62.72
CA GLN A 417 33.32 23.56 62.09
C GLN A 417 32.98 22.80 60.80
N GLU A 418 31.94 21.96 60.80
CA GLU A 418 31.45 21.27 59.61
C GLU A 418 30.98 22.25 58.54
N ASN A 419 30.24 23.30 58.92
CA ASN A 419 29.81 24.34 57.99
C ASN A 419 31.00 25.10 57.39
N GLY A 420 32.03 25.37 58.19
CA GLY A 420 33.30 25.92 57.71
C GLY A 420 34.01 25.00 56.70
N ASN A 421 34.00 23.69 56.92
CA ASN A 421 34.56 22.72 55.99
C ASN A 421 33.75 22.65 54.69
N LEU A 422 32.42 22.61 54.78
CA LEU A 422 31.52 22.62 53.62
C LEU A 422 31.69 23.90 52.80
N LYS A 423 31.85 25.06 53.45
CA LYS A 423 32.12 26.33 52.77
C LYS A 423 33.45 26.28 52.00
N LYS A 424 34.52 25.73 52.60
CA LYS A 424 35.79 25.51 51.89
C LYS A 424 35.65 24.54 50.71
N HIS A 425 34.84 23.49 50.84
CA HIS A 425 34.56 22.58 49.74
C HIS A 425 33.78 23.26 48.61
N LEU A 426 32.82 24.12 48.94
CA LEU A 426 32.08 24.92 47.99
C LEU A 426 33.00 25.90 47.25
N GLU A 427 33.86 26.63 47.96
CA GLU A 427 34.87 27.52 47.35
C GLU A 427 35.81 26.76 46.40
N LYS A 428 36.24 25.54 46.75
CA LYS A 428 37.03 24.68 45.85
C LYS A 428 36.25 24.28 44.59
N ALA A 429 34.99 23.87 44.75
CA ALA A 429 34.14 23.50 43.62
C ALA A 429 33.86 24.69 42.70
N GLU A 430 33.67 25.89 43.25
CA GLU A 430 33.53 27.13 42.50
C GLU A 430 34.82 27.50 41.75
N MET A 431 36.00 27.34 42.37
CA MET A 431 37.29 27.51 41.68
C MET A 431 37.47 26.50 40.54
N GLU A 432 37.10 25.24 40.74
CA GLU A 432 37.15 24.21 39.69
C GLU A 432 36.19 24.55 38.54
N LEU A 433 34.97 24.99 38.85
CA LEU A 433 34.02 25.50 37.86
C LEU A 433 34.61 26.68 37.08
N ALA A 434 35.22 27.66 37.74
CA ALA A 434 35.87 28.80 37.08
C ALA A 434 37.02 28.35 36.14
N VAL A 435 37.79 27.32 36.52
CA VAL A 435 38.81 26.71 35.65
C VAL A 435 38.17 26.04 34.43
N PHE A 436 37.06 25.31 34.61
CA PHE A 436 36.33 24.70 33.50
C PHE A 436 35.70 25.74 32.56
N GLU A 437 35.13 26.81 33.09
CA GLU A 437 34.58 27.92 32.31
C GLU A 437 35.68 28.63 31.51
N LYS A 438 36.86 28.83 32.09
CA LYS A 438 38.03 29.38 31.39
C LYS A 438 38.50 28.46 30.26
N ARG A 439 38.50 27.13 30.46
CA ARG A 439 38.81 26.15 29.41
C ARG A 439 37.77 26.13 28.28
N LEU A 440 36.52 26.40 28.61
CA LEU A 440 35.40 26.48 27.67
C LEU A 440 35.24 27.87 27.03
N GLY A 441 36.12 28.83 27.33
CA GLY A 441 36.10 30.18 26.77
C GLY A 441 34.88 31.01 27.20
N ARG A 442 34.24 30.67 28.32
CA ARG A 442 33.03 31.32 28.86
C ARG A 442 33.29 32.14 30.14
N GLY A 443 34.54 32.47 30.44
CA GLY A 443 34.90 33.31 31.59
C GLY A 443 34.80 34.82 31.30
N GLU A 444 34.75 35.63 32.36
CA GLU A 444 34.77 37.09 32.27
C GLU A 444 36.01 37.60 31.51
N PHE A 445 35.75 38.56 30.62
CA PHE A 445 36.73 39.16 29.71
C PHE A 445 37.86 39.86 30.48
N ASN A 446 39.11 39.44 30.26
CA ASN A 446 40.27 40.00 30.94
C ASN A 446 41.22 40.66 29.91
N VAL A 447 41.26 42.01 29.95
CA VAL A 447 41.93 42.88 28.97
C VAL A 447 43.44 42.62 28.87
N GLU A 448 44.08 42.20 29.97
CA GLU A 448 45.54 41.97 30.02
C GLU A 448 45.97 40.63 29.41
N THR A 449 45.08 39.63 29.34
CA THR A 449 45.41 38.26 28.90
C THR A 449 44.76 37.86 27.59
N THR A 450 43.74 38.59 27.16
CA THR A 450 43.03 38.33 25.89
C THR A 450 43.66 39.18 24.79
N LYS A 451 44.50 38.57 23.94
CA LYS A 451 45.02 39.22 22.73
C LYS A 451 43.86 39.57 21.79
N ILE A 452 43.55 40.85 21.68
CA ILE A 452 42.61 41.37 20.69
C ILE A 452 43.29 41.31 19.32
N VAL A 453 42.82 40.40 18.46
CA VAL A 453 43.25 40.36 17.06
C VAL A 453 42.60 41.54 16.34
N HIS A 454 43.39 42.56 16.00
CA HIS A 454 42.93 43.64 15.14
C HIS A 454 42.66 43.09 13.72
N LEU A 455 41.39 42.80 13.43
CA LEU A 455 40.86 42.31 12.14
C LEU A 455 40.90 43.37 11.01
N ALA A 456 41.90 44.25 11.03
CA ALA A 456 42.11 45.25 9.99
C ALA A 456 43.02 44.75 8.86
N VAL A 457 43.87 43.74 9.09
CA VAL A 457 44.81 43.25 8.08
C VAL A 457 44.79 41.72 8.03
N ASN A 458 43.71 41.17 7.46
CA ASN A 458 43.64 39.75 7.08
C ASN A 458 43.10 39.66 5.64
N PRO A 459 43.74 38.92 4.70
CA PRO A 459 43.41 38.95 3.27
C PRO A 459 42.01 38.41 2.92
N THR A 460 41.26 37.94 3.92
CA THR A 460 39.89 37.46 3.78
C THR A 460 38.83 38.58 3.78
N ARG A 461 39.18 39.83 4.15
CA ARG A 461 38.21 40.93 4.22
C ARG A 461 37.81 41.50 2.85
N GLU A 462 38.72 41.54 1.87
CA GLU A 462 38.38 41.98 0.51
C GLU A 462 37.51 40.96 -0.24
N LEU A 463 37.78 39.66 -0.04
CA LEU A 463 37.01 38.56 -0.63
C LEU A 463 35.60 38.42 -0.04
N LEU A 464 35.41 38.78 1.24
CA LEU A 464 34.08 38.78 1.89
C LEU A 464 33.30 40.08 1.64
N GLN A 465 33.95 41.24 1.50
CA GLN A 465 33.25 42.47 1.19
C GLN A 465 32.70 42.52 -0.25
N SER A 466 33.35 41.87 -1.22
CA SER A 466 32.84 41.83 -2.60
C SER A 466 31.61 40.93 -2.77
N LYS A 467 31.47 39.87 -1.96
CA LYS A 467 30.31 38.97 -1.99
C LYS A 467 29.11 39.45 -1.17
N ALA A 468 29.34 40.17 -0.07
CA ALA A 468 28.27 40.60 0.84
C ALA A 468 27.68 41.99 0.52
N LYS A 469 28.37 42.84 -0.26
CA LYS A 469 27.93 44.23 -0.48
C LYS A 469 27.12 44.47 -1.75
N SER A 470 27.12 43.59 -2.75
CA SER A 470 26.33 43.78 -3.96
C SER A 470 24.96 43.11 -3.86
N SER A 471 24.88 41.77 -3.79
CA SER A 471 23.58 41.09 -3.95
C SER A 471 22.58 41.34 -2.84
N ASP A 472 23.01 41.35 -1.58
CA ASP A 472 22.08 41.38 -0.45
C ASP A 472 21.66 42.81 -0.11
N ILE A 473 22.54 43.79 -0.35
CA ILE A 473 22.21 45.21 -0.21
C ILE A 473 21.29 45.66 -1.36
N GLU A 474 21.47 45.16 -2.60
CA GLU A 474 20.51 45.43 -3.69
C GLU A 474 19.16 44.78 -3.44
N LYS A 475 19.11 43.54 -2.95
CA LYS A 475 17.86 42.87 -2.58
C LYS A 475 17.14 43.60 -1.45
N LEU A 476 17.85 44.00 -0.40
CA LEU A 476 17.26 44.76 0.71
C LEU A 476 16.84 46.18 0.30
N ARG A 477 17.49 46.80 -0.69
CA ARG A 477 17.05 48.08 -1.27
C ARG A 477 15.79 47.90 -2.11
N GLN A 478 15.73 46.89 -2.99
CA GLN A 478 14.53 46.57 -3.76
C GLN A 478 13.36 46.19 -2.84
N GLU A 479 13.61 45.46 -1.77
CA GLU A 479 12.60 45.06 -0.80
C GLU A 479 12.13 46.24 0.05
N ASN A 480 13.02 47.16 0.44
CA ASN A 480 12.61 48.42 1.08
C ASN A 480 11.82 49.34 0.15
N GLU A 481 12.15 49.39 -1.13
CA GLU A 481 11.43 50.19 -2.13
C GLU A 481 10.05 49.56 -2.45
N ALA A 482 9.97 48.23 -2.46
CA ALA A 482 8.72 47.47 -2.52
C ALA A 482 7.85 47.69 -1.26
N LEU A 483 8.45 47.72 -0.07
CA LEU A 483 7.73 48.01 1.17
C LEU A 483 7.27 49.46 1.25
N ARG A 484 8.08 50.41 0.77
CA ARG A 484 7.70 51.84 0.68
C ARG A 484 6.57 52.08 -0.32
N SER A 485 6.59 51.42 -1.48
CA SER A 485 5.47 51.49 -2.44
C SER A 485 4.21 50.77 -1.94
N ARG A 486 4.36 49.70 -1.14
CA ARG A 486 3.22 49.03 -0.47
C ARG A 486 2.64 49.86 0.67
N LEU A 487 3.49 50.59 1.40
CA LEU A 487 3.07 51.56 2.41
C LEU A 487 2.42 52.79 1.78
N SER A 488 2.93 53.33 0.67
CA SER A 488 2.25 54.44 -0.01
C SER A 488 0.89 54.01 -0.56
N LYS A 489 0.76 52.78 -1.10
CA LYS A 489 -0.52 52.19 -1.51
C LYS A 489 -1.52 51.97 -0.36
N LEU A 490 -1.03 51.73 0.86
CA LEU A 490 -1.86 51.57 2.07
C LEU A 490 -2.21 52.92 2.73
N THR A 491 -1.50 53.99 2.40
CA THR A 491 -1.73 55.32 2.99
C THR A 491 -2.53 56.23 2.06
N ASP A 492 -2.48 56.00 0.74
CA ASP A 492 -3.19 56.79 -0.28
C ASP A 492 -4.45 56.09 -0.85
N GLY A 493 -4.97 55.06 -0.18
CA GLY A 493 -6.18 54.35 -0.58
C GLY A 493 -7.28 54.45 0.48
N GLU A 494 -8.21 55.39 0.28
CA GLU A 494 -9.47 55.54 1.02
C GLU A 494 -10.36 54.28 0.95
N ASP A 495 -11.10 54.06 2.05
CA ASP A 495 -12.40 53.40 2.18
C ASP A 495 -12.64 52.02 1.53
N ALA A 496 -12.69 50.98 2.37
CA ALA A 496 -13.69 49.89 2.24
C ALA A 496 -13.75 49.00 3.51
N GLU A 497 -14.83 49.22 4.27
CA GLU A 497 -15.71 48.23 4.94
C GLU A 497 -15.14 46.99 5.67
N SER A 498 -15.45 46.96 6.97
CA SER A 498 -15.69 45.82 7.90
C SER A 498 -16.35 44.57 7.25
N PRO A 499 -16.18 43.32 7.77
CA PRO A 499 -16.68 42.96 9.12
C PRO A 499 -15.99 41.79 9.86
N GLY A 500 -16.39 41.57 11.13
CA GLY A 500 -16.36 40.24 11.75
C GLY A 500 -15.78 40.17 13.16
N ILE A 501 -16.57 40.54 14.17
CA ILE A 501 -16.30 40.25 15.57
C ILE A 501 -16.65 38.77 15.82
N ALA A 502 -15.65 37.97 16.22
CA ALA A 502 -15.87 36.68 16.86
C ALA A 502 -15.41 36.79 18.32
N GLU A 503 -16.36 36.56 19.22
CA GLU A 503 -16.14 36.40 20.66
C GLU A 503 -15.20 35.22 20.89
N ASP A 504 -14.07 35.46 21.57
CA ASP A 504 -13.27 34.36 22.10
C ASP A 504 -12.98 34.57 23.58
N LYS A 505 -13.51 33.63 24.37
CA LYS A 505 -13.28 33.49 25.80
C LYS A 505 -11.84 33.01 26.00
N LEU A 506 -10.90 33.94 26.15
CA LEU A 506 -9.57 33.60 26.66
C LEU A 506 -9.40 34.07 28.12
N THR A 507 -9.53 33.10 29.02
CA THR A 507 -8.81 33.09 30.29
C THR A 507 -7.31 33.21 30.01
N THR A 508 -6.69 34.33 30.38
CA THR A 508 -5.23 34.38 30.50
C THR A 508 -4.82 35.35 31.59
N THR A 509 -4.21 34.75 32.61
CA THR A 509 -3.45 35.35 33.70
C THR A 509 -2.54 36.46 33.19
N THR A 510 -2.85 37.70 33.51
CA THR A 510 -1.96 38.85 33.28
C THR A 510 -1.24 39.14 34.58
N SER A 511 0.09 39.07 34.55
CA SER A 511 0.97 39.41 35.66
C SER A 511 0.85 40.91 35.98
N TYR A 512 0.51 41.21 37.22
CA TYR A 512 0.21 42.56 37.71
C TYR A 512 1.45 43.42 38.02
N ASP A 513 2.65 42.98 37.62
CA ASP A 513 3.92 43.64 37.99
C ASP A 513 4.44 44.65 36.95
N THR A 514 3.74 44.85 35.83
CA THR A 514 4.13 45.84 34.81
C THR A 514 3.29 47.12 34.90
N VAL A 515 3.92 48.28 34.60
CA VAL A 515 3.26 49.60 34.60
C VAL A 515 2.04 49.65 33.67
N GLU A 516 2.06 48.88 32.58
CA GLU A 516 0.91 48.73 31.67
C GLU A 516 -0.20 47.85 32.25
N GLY A 517 0.14 46.78 32.99
CA GLY A 517 -0.81 45.97 33.75
C GLY A 517 -1.55 46.79 34.81
N LEU A 518 -0.83 47.65 35.54
CA LEU A 518 -1.42 48.58 36.51
C LEU A 518 -2.30 49.66 35.85
N LYS A 519 -1.94 50.16 34.65
CA LYS A 519 -2.80 51.08 33.88
C LYS A 519 -4.12 50.43 33.45
N LYS A 520 -4.08 49.19 32.96
CA LYS A 520 -5.28 48.43 32.58
C LYS A 520 -6.16 48.11 33.79
N LEU A 521 -5.57 47.79 34.94
CA LEU A 521 -6.30 47.60 36.19
C LEU A 521 -6.98 48.90 36.66
N ASN A 522 -6.28 50.04 36.58
CA ASN A 522 -6.84 51.34 36.95
C ASN A 522 -7.99 51.75 36.00
N GLN A 523 -7.90 51.41 34.71
CA GLN A 523 -8.99 51.59 33.74
C GLN A 523 -10.22 50.73 34.08
N ARG A 524 -10.02 49.46 34.45
CA ARG A 524 -11.10 48.57 34.92
C ARG A 524 -11.72 49.06 36.22
N LEU A 525 -10.93 49.51 37.19
CA LEU A 525 -11.44 50.07 38.44
C LEU A 525 -12.23 51.38 38.23
N LYS A 526 -11.84 52.21 37.25
CA LYS A 526 -12.62 53.38 36.84
C LYS A 526 -13.95 53.02 36.18
N GLN A 527 -14.00 51.92 35.40
CA GLN A 527 -15.26 51.41 34.85
C GLN A 527 -16.16 50.84 35.95
N VAL A 528 -15.61 50.07 36.90
CA VAL A 528 -16.37 49.55 38.05
C VAL A 528 -16.89 50.69 38.94
N ARG A 529 -16.11 51.74 39.18
CA ARG A 529 -16.59 52.93 39.92
C ARG A 529 -17.70 53.69 39.19
N ARG A 530 -17.75 53.69 37.85
CA ARG A 530 -18.89 54.25 37.10
C ARG A 530 -20.16 53.43 37.27
N PHE A 531 -20.06 52.11 37.42
CA PHE A 531 -21.22 51.24 37.65
C PHE A 531 -21.77 51.29 39.09
N VAL A 532 -20.98 51.76 40.07
CA VAL A 532 -21.40 51.87 41.48
C VAL A 532 -21.96 53.27 41.83
N GLN A 533 -21.95 54.22 40.89
CA GLN A 533 -22.62 55.52 41.01
C GLN A 533 -23.81 55.62 40.05
N LEU A 534 -24.82 54.80 40.28
CA LEU A 534 -26.20 55.10 39.87
C LEU A 534 -27.02 55.17 41.16
N PRO A 535 -27.66 56.32 41.47
CA PRO A 535 -28.47 56.46 42.67
C PRO A 535 -29.77 55.68 42.53
N ASN A 536 -30.38 55.36 43.67
CA ASN A 536 -31.81 54.98 43.76
C ASN A 536 -32.70 55.93 42.96
#